data_AF-A0A061FFN1-F1
#
_entry.id   AF-A0A061FFN1-F1
#
_cell.length_a   1.000
_cell.length_b   1.000
_cell.length_c   1.000
_cell.angle_alpha   90.00
_cell.angle_beta   90.00
_cell.angle_gamma   90.00
#
_symmetry.space_group_name_H-M   'P 1'
#
loop_
_entity.id
_entity.type
_entity.pdbx_description
1 polymer ?
#
loop_
_entity_poly.entity_id
_entity_poly.type
_entity_poly.pdbx_seq_one_letter_code
_entity_poly.pdbx_strand_id
1 'polypeptide(L)'
;MEKAEAFDILQGVPIGNNDLLISHLQFADDTMVFCRPKVENLSIAKRVLRCFQLISGLKINFNKSRVIGIGVDNQTWRRGVENIDCRIGEIPFVYLELPIGAKQNSVRMWNPIIEKFEARLARWKAKVLIIGGRVTLLRSVLTSLLIFGG
;
A
#
# COMPACT_ATOMS: atom_id res chain seq x y z
N MET A 1 -15.94 0.97 2.81
CA MET A 1 -15.37 2.25 3.28
C MET A 1 -16.17 3.43 2.78
N GLU A 2 -16.54 3.45 1.50
CA GLU A 2 -17.37 4.51 0.87
C GLU A 2 -18.61 4.93 1.68
N LYS A 3 -19.38 3.98 2.23
CA LYS A 3 -20.52 4.33 3.10
C LYS A 3 -20.10 5.10 4.36
N ALA A 4 -19.01 4.71 5.02
CA ALA A 4 -18.53 5.39 6.22
C ALA A 4 -18.00 6.80 5.91
N GLU A 5 -17.45 7.00 4.71
CA GLU A 5 -17.04 8.31 4.20
C GLU A 5 -18.24 9.19 3.84
N ALA A 6 -19.26 8.63 3.18
CA ALA A 6 -20.49 9.35 2.83
C ALA A 6 -21.27 9.87 4.05
N PHE A 7 -21.12 9.23 5.20
CA PHE A 7 -21.70 9.67 6.47
C PHE A 7 -20.75 10.53 7.33
N ASP A 8 -19.60 10.96 6.77
CA ASP A 8 -18.53 11.71 7.47
C ASP A 8 -18.03 11.03 8.76
N ILE A 9 -18.16 9.70 8.83
CA ILE A 9 -17.75 8.91 9.99
C ILE A 9 -16.24 8.63 9.90
N LEU A 10 -15.70 8.42 8.70
CA LEU A 10 -14.27 8.26 8.45
C LEU A 10 -13.75 9.38 7.55
N GLN A 11 -12.94 10.27 8.13
CA GLN A 11 -12.33 11.38 7.40
C GLN A 11 -11.05 10.91 6.70
N GLY A 12 -11.09 10.88 5.36
CA GLY A 12 -9.94 10.61 4.50
C GLY A 12 -8.85 11.69 4.60
N VAL A 13 -7.76 11.46 3.86
CA VAL A 13 -6.61 12.38 3.80
C VAL A 13 -6.60 13.07 2.43
N PRO A 14 -6.46 14.41 2.36
CA PRO A 14 -6.36 15.12 1.08
C PRO A 14 -5.04 14.80 0.39
N ILE A 15 -5.09 14.59 -0.92
CA ILE A 15 -3.93 14.29 -1.76
C ILE A 15 -3.84 15.28 -2.92
N GLY A 16 -2.63 15.84 -3.07
CA GLY A 16 -2.31 16.79 -4.13
C GLY A 16 -3.01 18.15 -3.97
N ASN A 17 -3.05 18.90 -5.07
CA ASN A 17 -3.63 20.25 -5.11
C ASN A 17 -5.14 20.28 -5.41
N ASN A 18 -5.75 19.11 -5.65
CA ASN A 18 -7.15 19.00 -6.09
C ASN A 18 -8.10 18.61 -4.94
N ASP A 19 -7.65 18.67 -3.69
CA ASP A 19 -8.42 18.27 -2.49
C ASP A 19 -9.08 16.89 -2.59
N LEU A 20 -8.49 15.98 -3.39
CA LEU A 20 -8.98 14.60 -3.48
C LEU A 20 -8.78 13.92 -2.14
N LEU A 21 -9.88 13.58 -1.46
CA LEU A 21 -9.85 12.82 -0.23
C LEU A 21 -9.69 11.33 -0.55
N ILE A 22 -8.61 10.73 -0.05
CA ILE A 22 -8.42 9.28 -0.12
C ILE A 22 -8.61 8.72 1.28
N SER A 23 -9.56 7.81 1.41
CA SER A 23 -9.86 7.08 2.66
C SER A 23 -9.33 5.64 2.64
N HIS A 24 -9.11 5.06 1.46
CA HIS A 24 -8.62 3.69 1.30
C HIS A 24 -7.99 3.43 -0.06
N LEU A 25 -7.14 2.41 -0.11
CA LEU A 25 -6.61 1.79 -1.32
C LEU A 25 -6.75 0.27 -1.18
N GLN A 26 -7.28 -0.40 -2.21
CA GLN A 26 -7.58 -1.83 -2.15
C GLN A 26 -7.08 -2.54 -3.40
N PHE A 27 -6.41 -3.68 -3.20
CA PHE A 27 -6.03 -4.60 -4.26
C PHE A 27 -6.12 -6.04 -3.75
N ALA A 28 -7.00 -6.84 -4.36
CA ALA A 28 -7.29 -8.20 -3.90
C ALA A 28 -7.59 -8.26 -2.39
N ASP A 29 -6.77 -8.96 -1.61
CA ASP A 29 -6.87 -9.10 -0.15
C ASP A 29 -6.07 -8.03 0.64
N ASP A 30 -5.23 -7.25 -0.03
CA ASP A 30 -4.47 -6.17 0.58
C ASP A 30 -5.29 -4.86 0.59
N THR A 31 -5.51 -4.32 1.78
CA THR A 31 -6.26 -3.07 1.98
C THR A 31 -5.48 -2.11 2.86
N MET A 32 -5.28 -0.89 2.37
CA MET A 32 -4.78 0.24 3.14
C MET A 32 -5.92 1.20 3.45
N VAL A 33 -5.96 1.70 4.68
CA VAL A 33 -6.95 2.66 5.15
C VAL A 33 -6.23 3.92 5.59
N PHE A 34 -6.67 5.07 5.08
CA PHE A 34 -6.15 6.38 5.39
C PHE A 34 -7.18 7.15 6.21
N CYS A 35 -6.74 7.72 7.32
CA CYS A 35 -7.57 8.59 8.13
C CYS A 35 -6.71 9.61 8.87
N ARG A 36 -7.32 10.71 9.32
CA ARG A 36 -6.63 11.66 10.20
C ARG A 36 -6.15 10.98 11.49
N PRO A 37 -5.03 11.43 12.08
CA PRO A 37 -4.40 10.80 13.25
C PRO A 37 -5.19 11.08 14.55
N LYS A 38 -6.38 10.49 14.63
CA LYS A 38 -7.28 10.56 15.77
C LYS A 38 -7.63 9.14 16.21
N VAL A 39 -7.63 8.90 17.52
CA VAL A 39 -7.93 7.56 18.09
C VAL A 39 -9.37 7.15 17.77
N GLU A 40 -10.28 8.12 17.65
CA GLU A 40 -11.67 7.91 17.25
C GLU A 40 -11.75 7.33 15.82
N ASN A 41 -11.01 7.90 14.87
CA ASN A 41 -10.98 7.44 13.48
C ASN A 41 -10.46 6.00 13.38
N LEU A 42 -9.46 5.67 14.18
CA LEU A 42 -8.91 4.32 14.28
C LEU A 42 -9.94 3.31 14.82
N SER A 43 -10.68 3.68 15.86
CA SER A 43 -11.78 2.87 16.40
C SER A 43 -12.90 2.66 15.37
N ILE A 44 -13.24 3.72 14.62
CA ILE A 44 -14.21 3.68 13.52
C ILE A 44 -13.73 2.72 12.43
N ALA A 45 -12.47 2.84 11.98
CA ALA A 45 -11.90 1.94 10.99
C ALA A 45 -11.98 0.48 11.45
N LYS A 46 -11.61 0.19 12.72
CA LYS A 46 -11.75 -1.14 13.32
C LYS A 46 -13.20 -1.65 13.29
N ARG A 47 -14.18 -0.79 13.62
CA ARG A 47 -15.61 -1.14 13.57
C ARG A 47 -16.07 -1.45 12.16
N VAL A 48 -15.71 -0.64 11.17
CA VAL A 48 -16.06 -0.88 9.76
C VAL A 48 -15.48 -2.21 9.29
N LEU A 49 -14.22 -2.49 9.61
CA LEU A 49 -13.55 -3.76 9.33
C LEU A 49 -14.26 -4.95 10.00
N ARG A 50 -14.70 -4.81 11.26
CA ARG A 50 -15.48 -5.85 11.95
C ARG A 50 -16.85 -6.08 11.30
N CYS A 51 -17.57 -5.02 10.92
CA CYS A 51 -18.82 -5.15 10.17
C CYS A 51 -18.60 -5.89 8.85
N PHE A 52 -17.52 -5.57 8.13
CA PHE A 52 -17.15 -6.30 6.92
C PHE A 52 -16.93 -7.79 7.20
N GLN A 53 -16.20 -8.16 8.26
CA GLN A 53 -16.02 -9.58 8.62
C GLN A 53 -17.36 -10.29 8.86
N LEU A 54 -18.27 -9.65 9.59
CA LEU A 54 -19.57 -10.23 9.92
C LEU A 54 -20.44 -10.42 8.67
N ILE A 55 -20.44 -9.45 7.75
CA ILE A 55 -21.29 -9.47 6.55
C ILE A 55 -20.70 -10.39 5.47
N SER A 56 -19.38 -10.38 5.28
CA SER A 56 -18.71 -11.18 4.24
C SER A 56 -18.43 -12.62 4.66
N GLY A 57 -18.44 -12.91 5.97
CA GLY A 57 -17.95 -14.17 6.52
C GLY A 57 -16.42 -14.32 6.48
N LEU A 58 -15.68 -13.31 6.01
CA LEU A 58 -14.22 -13.34 5.94
C LEU A 58 -13.58 -12.99 7.28
N LYS A 59 -12.35 -13.47 7.47
CA LYS A 59 -11.56 -13.17 8.67
C LYS A 59 -10.42 -12.21 8.35
N ILE A 60 -10.49 -11.01 8.92
CA ILE A 60 -9.38 -10.05 8.86
C ILE A 60 -8.22 -10.56 9.72
N ASN A 61 -7.03 -10.53 9.15
CA ASN A 61 -5.81 -10.96 9.81
C ASN A 61 -5.12 -9.78 10.49
N PHE A 62 -5.62 -9.38 11.66
CA PHE A 62 -5.04 -8.28 12.44
C PHE A 62 -3.58 -8.51 12.85
N ASN A 63 -3.12 -9.77 12.92
CA ASN A 63 -1.71 -10.10 13.18
C ASN A 63 -0.77 -9.71 12.03
N LYS A 64 -1.28 -9.71 10.79
CA LYS A 64 -0.55 -9.24 9.60
C LYS A 64 -0.80 -7.75 9.34
N SER A 65 -1.90 -7.19 9.83
CA SER A 65 -2.21 -5.76 9.72
C SER A 65 -1.30 -4.91 10.59
N ARG A 66 -0.92 -3.74 10.07
CA ARG A 66 -0.09 -2.74 10.77
C ARG A 66 -0.79 -1.39 10.82
N VAL A 67 -0.57 -0.65 11.89
CA VAL A 67 -1.06 0.72 12.07
C VAL A 67 0.14 1.65 12.19
N ILE A 68 0.19 2.64 11.30
CA ILE A 68 1.35 3.53 11.12
C ILE A 68 0.90 4.96 11.36
N GLY A 69 1.59 5.64 12.27
CA GLY A 69 1.36 7.06 12.56
C GLY A 69 2.36 7.90 11.77
N ILE A 70 1.87 8.88 11.01
CA ILE A 70 2.70 9.80 10.23
C ILE A 70 2.61 11.18 10.83
N GLY A 71 3.75 11.77 11.23
CA GLY A 71 3.80 13.11 11.83
C GLY A 71 3.13 13.19 13.20
N VAL A 72 3.05 12.07 13.93
CA VAL A 72 2.45 11.99 15.28
C VAL A 72 3.53 11.75 16.33
N ASP A 73 3.27 12.20 17.56
CA ASP A 73 4.13 11.86 18.71
C ASP A 73 4.06 10.36 19.03
N ASN A 74 5.23 9.74 19.22
CA ASN A 74 5.36 8.30 19.42
C ASN A 74 4.70 7.81 20.71
N GLN A 75 4.75 8.59 21.80
CA GLN A 75 4.17 8.18 23.07
C GLN A 75 2.64 8.20 23.02
N THR A 76 2.09 9.29 22.49
CA THR A 76 0.65 9.47 22.29
C THR A 76 0.09 8.44 21.31
N TRP A 77 0.83 8.17 20.23
CA TRP A 77 0.45 7.18 19.23
C TRP A 77 0.39 5.76 19.80
N ARG A 78 1.41 5.34 20.56
CA ARG A 78 1.43 4.01 21.19
C ARG A 78 0.21 3.79 22.08
N ARG A 79 -0.13 4.78 22.93
CA ARG A 79 -1.34 4.72 23.78
C ARG A 79 -2.63 4.66 22.95
N GLY A 80 -2.70 5.42 21.87
CA GLY A 80 -3.88 5.45 20.99
C GLY A 80 -4.13 4.13 20.24
N VAL A 81 -3.06 3.38 19.94
CA VAL A 81 -3.14 2.14 19.15
C VAL A 81 -3.29 0.89 20.03
N GLU A 82 -3.10 0.97 21.35
CA GLU A 82 -3.27 -0.16 22.29
C GLU A 82 -4.61 -0.90 22.12
N ASN A 83 -5.68 -0.19 21.76
CA ASN A 83 -7.02 -0.75 21.58
C ASN A 83 -7.30 -1.26 20.16
N ILE A 84 -6.36 -1.10 19.23
CA ILE A 84 -6.45 -1.68 17.90
C ILE A 84 -5.67 -2.97 17.92
N ASP A 85 -6.32 -4.08 17.55
CA ASP A 85 -5.73 -5.43 17.57
C ASP A 85 -4.59 -5.62 16.53
N CYS A 86 -4.01 -4.52 16.00
CA CYS A 86 -2.98 -4.47 14.98
C CYS A 86 -1.59 -4.24 15.58
N ARG A 87 -0.55 -4.67 14.85
CA ARG A 87 0.83 -4.31 15.21
C ARG A 87 1.12 -2.85 14.87
N ILE A 88 1.97 -2.20 15.67
CA ILE A 88 2.50 -0.89 15.29
C ILE A 88 3.47 -1.07 14.11
N GLY A 89 3.31 -0.26 13.08
CA GLY A 89 4.19 -0.23 11.93
C GLY A 89 5.05 1.04 11.87
N GLU A 90 6.02 1.02 10.97
CA GLU A 90 6.95 2.10 10.72
C GLU A 90 7.12 2.31 9.22
N ILE A 91 7.54 3.51 8.83
CA ILE A 91 7.90 3.88 7.47
C ILE A 91 9.43 3.78 7.32
N PRO A 92 9.95 3.26 6.20
CA PRO A 92 9.22 2.75 5.04
C PRO A 92 8.67 1.34 5.22
N PHE A 93 7.59 1.02 4.50
CA PHE A 93 7.02 -0.33 4.44
C PHE A 93 6.69 -0.71 3.00
N VAL A 94 6.45 -1.99 2.73
CA VAL A 94 6.15 -2.50 1.39
C VAL A 94 4.65 -2.76 1.24
N TYR A 95 4.07 -2.29 0.15
CA TYR A 95 2.70 -2.57 -0.27
C TYR A 95 2.71 -2.93 -1.76
N LEU A 96 2.21 -4.10 -2.13
CA LEU A 96 2.26 -4.61 -3.51
C LEU A 96 3.67 -4.54 -4.12
N GLU A 97 4.68 -4.91 -3.34
CA GLU A 97 6.10 -4.85 -3.72
C GLU A 97 6.68 -3.43 -3.91
N LEU A 98 5.87 -2.38 -3.66
CA LEU A 98 6.30 -0.99 -3.73
C LEU A 98 6.65 -0.46 -2.32
N PRO A 99 7.86 0.10 -2.12
CA PRO A 99 8.23 0.74 -0.85
C PRO A 99 7.51 2.09 -0.69
N ILE A 100 6.62 2.19 0.30
CA ILE A 100 5.88 3.40 0.63
C ILE A 100 6.61 4.20 1.71
N GLY A 101 6.70 5.51 1.49
CA GLY A 101 7.29 6.49 2.40
C GLY A 101 8.81 6.41 2.55
N ALA A 102 9.49 5.61 1.71
CA ALA A 102 10.93 5.73 1.54
C ALA A 102 11.27 7.05 0.82
N LYS A 103 12.48 7.57 1.03
CA LYS A 103 12.96 8.75 0.30
C LYS A 103 12.93 8.46 -1.21
N GLN A 104 12.01 9.12 -1.94
CA GLN A 104 11.76 8.92 -3.38
C GLN A 104 13.02 9.08 -4.25
N ASN A 105 14.00 9.87 -3.81
CA ASN A 105 15.25 10.13 -4.55
C ASN A 105 16.35 9.10 -4.30
N SER A 106 16.08 8.00 -3.58
CA SER A 106 17.11 7.00 -3.31
C SER A 106 17.13 5.94 -4.41
N VAL A 107 18.23 5.86 -5.17
CA VAL A 107 18.49 4.73 -6.09
C VAL A 107 18.31 3.38 -5.39
N ARG A 108 18.67 3.31 -4.10
CA ARG A 108 18.49 2.10 -3.27
C ARG A 108 17.03 1.65 -3.12
N MET A 109 16.06 2.56 -3.24
CA MET A 109 14.63 2.24 -3.21
C MET A 109 14.22 1.42 -4.45
N TRP A 110 14.75 1.77 -5.61
CA TRP A 110 14.40 1.16 -6.90
C TRP A 110 15.21 -0.10 -7.19
N ASN A 111 16.36 -0.29 -6.53
CA ASN A 111 17.24 -1.45 -6.75
C ASN A 111 16.52 -2.81 -6.63
N PRO A 112 15.69 -3.10 -5.61
CA PRO A 112 15.01 -4.40 -5.52
C PRO A 112 14.06 -4.64 -6.69
N ILE A 113 13.40 -3.58 -7.17
CA ILE A 113 12.51 -3.63 -8.33
C ILE A 113 13.36 -3.92 -9.58
N ILE A 114 14.46 -3.18 -9.78
CA ILE A 114 15.40 -3.35 -10.89
C ILE A 114 15.99 -4.77 -10.90
N GLU A 115 16.50 -5.26 -9.78
CA GLU A 115 17.09 -6.60 -9.65
C GLU A 115 16.08 -7.70 -10.01
N LYS A 116 14.81 -7.57 -9.60
CA LYS A 116 13.76 -8.51 -9.98
C LYS A 116 13.53 -8.52 -11.49
N PHE A 117 13.60 -7.36 -12.14
CA PHE A 117 13.50 -7.26 -13.60
C PHE A 117 14.73 -7.81 -14.32
N GLU A 118 15.95 -7.54 -13.83
CA GLU A 118 17.17 -8.13 -14.36
C GLU A 118 17.15 -9.64 -14.24
N ALA A 119 16.68 -10.19 -13.12
CA ALA A 119 16.49 -11.63 -12.94
C ALA A 119 15.45 -12.20 -13.93
N ARG A 120 14.34 -11.47 -14.17
CA ARG A 120 13.35 -11.85 -15.19
C ARG A 120 13.98 -11.84 -16.57
N LEU A 121 14.75 -10.82 -16.93
CA LEU A 121 15.45 -10.69 -18.22
C LEU A 121 16.54 -11.75 -18.41
N ALA A 122 17.29 -12.08 -17.35
CA ALA A 122 18.38 -13.06 -17.38
C ALA A 122 17.90 -14.50 -17.59
N ARG A 123 16.67 -14.84 -17.19
CA ARG A 123 16.06 -16.15 -17.47
C ARG A 123 15.78 -16.39 -18.95
N TRP A 124 15.79 -15.36 -19.80
CA TRP A 124 15.58 -15.51 -21.23
C TRP A 124 16.89 -15.76 -21.95
N LYS A 125 16.95 -16.83 -22.75
CA LYS A 125 18.11 -17.08 -23.62
C LYS A 125 18.13 -16.05 -24.77
N ALA A 126 18.72 -14.89 -24.52
CA ALA A 126 18.93 -13.84 -25.53
C ALA A 126 19.61 -14.36 -26.81
N LYS A 127 20.42 -15.43 -26.72
CA LYS A 127 21.06 -16.11 -27.86
C LYS A 127 20.10 -16.77 -28.86
N VAL A 128 18.81 -16.98 -28.53
CA VAL A 128 17.84 -17.69 -29.40
C VAL A 128 16.82 -16.72 -30.03
N LEU A 129 16.79 -15.45 -29.61
CA LEU A 129 15.85 -14.45 -30.12
C LEU A 129 16.51 -13.58 -31.20
N ILE A 130 15.85 -13.50 -32.36
CA ILE A 130 16.11 -12.51 -33.41
C ILE A 130 15.88 -11.08 -32.90
N ILE A 131 16.48 -10.09 -33.56
CA ILE A 131 16.47 -8.68 -33.13
C ILE A 131 15.05 -8.14 -32.87
N GLY A 132 14.08 -8.49 -33.72
CA GLY A 132 12.67 -8.10 -33.55
C GLY A 132 12.04 -8.70 -32.31
N GLY A 133 12.35 -9.96 -32.00
CA GLY A 133 11.90 -10.61 -30.77
C GLY A 133 12.49 -9.96 -29.51
N ARG A 134 13.75 -9.53 -29.57
CA ARG A 134 14.39 -8.79 -28.47
C ARG A 134 13.74 -7.41 -28.24
N VAL A 135 13.44 -6.68 -29.32
CA VAL A 135 12.77 -5.36 -29.23
C VAL A 135 11.35 -5.51 -28.67
N THR A 136 10.58 -6.48 -29.16
CA THR A 136 9.23 -6.75 -28.64
C THR A 136 9.26 -7.16 -27.17
N LEU A 137 10.25 -7.95 -26.76
CA LEU A 137 10.39 -8.40 -25.38
C LEU A 137 10.82 -7.27 -24.45
N LEU A 138 11.77 -6.42 -24.87
CA LEU A 138 12.11 -5.18 -24.14
C LEU A 138 10.89 -4.27 -24.02
N ARG A 139 10.14 -4.08 -25.11
CA ARG A 139 8.95 -3.25 -25.09
C ARG A 139 7.90 -3.82 -24.14
N SER A 140 7.67 -5.14 -24.13
CA SER A 140 6.74 -5.78 -23.20
C SER A 140 7.17 -5.59 -21.74
N VAL A 141 8.46 -5.79 -21.42
CA VAL A 141 8.98 -5.63 -20.05
C VAL A 141 8.93 -4.16 -19.61
N LEU A 142 9.35 -3.22 -20.44
CA LEU A 142 9.30 -1.79 -20.14
C LEU A 142 7.87 -1.24 -20.06
N THR A 143 6.96 -1.73 -20.91
CA THR A 143 5.54 -1.36 -20.81
C THR A 143 4.94 -1.90 -19.51
N SER A 144 5.34 -3.10 -19.07
CA SER A 144 4.93 -3.61 -17.75
C SER A 144 5.48 -2.79 -16.58
N LEU A 145 6.67 -2.19 -16.71
CA LEU A 145 7.24 -1.27 -15.73
C LEU A 145 6.42 0.01 -15.60
N LEU A 146 5.99 0.60 -16.72
CA LEU A 146 5.17 1.81 -16.72
C LEU A 146 3.76 1.57 -16.17
N ILE A 147 3.25 0.32 -16.26
CA ILE A 147 1.89 -0.04 -15.83
C ILE A 147 1.85 -0.54 -14.38
N PHE A 148 2.87 -1.28 -13.92
CA PHE A 148 2.88 -1.93 -12.59
C PHE A 148 3.93 -1.37 -11.63
N GLY A 149 4.82 -0.48 -12.08
CA GLY A 149 5.88 0.14 -11.27
C GLY A 149 5.61 1.59 -10.86
N GLY A 150 4.41 2.11 -11.15
CA GLY A 150 3.93 3.43 -10.73
C GLY A 150 2.87 3.34 -9.65
#